data_AF-A0A7C2V0B4-F1
#
_entry.id   AF-A0A7C2V0B4-F1
#
_cell.length_a   1.000
_cell.length_b   1.000
_cell.length_c   1.000
_cell.angle_alpha   90.00
_cell.angle_beta   90.00
_cell.angle_gamma   90.00
#
_symmetry.space_group_name_H-M   'P 1'
#
loop_
_entity.id
_entity.type
_entity.pdbx_description
1 polymer ?
#
loop_
_entity_poly.entity_id
_entity_poly.type
_entity_poly.pdbx_seq_one_letter_code
_entity_poly.pdbx_strand_id
1 'polypeptide(L)'
;MSDEFRLGETTLRVYLLLVREGRAMSIREVQKALGFSSPGQAYHHLERLRLLGLVIRDSDGYRAVKKDGVLEGVLIVRTAILPRAAFYLGFSSTLTVAYVKCAA
;
A
#
# COMPACT_ATOMS: atom_id res chain seq x y z
N MET A 1 -4.93 -20.76 -0.18
CA MET A 1 -3.79 -20.36 0.67
C MET A 1 -4.08 -18.95 1.13
N SER A 2 -4.92 -18.84 2.17
CA SER A 2 -5.69 -17.64 2.49
C SER A 2 -5.70 -17.42 4.01
N ASP A 3 -4.53 -17.29 4.62
CA ASP A 3 -4.38 -17.11 6.06
C ASP A 3 -3.27 -16.10 6.35
N GLU A 4 -3.55 -14.77 6.33
CA GLU A 4 -2.70 -13.78 7.03
C GLU A 4 -3.33 -12.35 7.19
N PHE A 5 -4.64 -12.15 7.05
CA PHE A 5 -5.26 -10.81 7.20
C PHE A 5 -6.46 -10.79 8.15
N ARG A 6 -6.38 -11.50 9.28
CA ARG A 6 -7.36 -11.28 10.37
C ARG A 6 -7.00 -9.98 11.10
N LEU A 7 -7.28 -8.85 10.45
CA LEU A 7 -7.27 -7.54 11.10
C LEU A 7 -8.23 -7.62 12.29
N GLY A 8 -7.73 -7.37 13.50
CA GLY A 8 -8.60 -7.24 14.67
C GLY A 8 -9.67 -6.17 14.42
N GLU A 9 -10.88 -6.37 14.92
CA GLU A 9 -12.04 -5.49 14.69
C GLU A 9 -11.69 -4.00 14.88
N THR A 10 -10.94 -3.71 15.95
CA THR A 10 -10.44 -2.38 16.28
C THR A 10 -9.47 -1.81 15.24
N THR A 11 -8.52 -2.62 14.77
CA THR A 11 -7.53 -2.22 13.75
C THR A 11 -8.21 -1.91 12.42
N LEU A 12 -9.24 -2.69 12.05
CA LEU A 12 -10.03 -2.44 10.85
C LEU A 12 -10.82 -1.13 10.96
N ARG A 13 -11.43 -0.84 12.12
CA ARG A 13 -12.13 0.43 12.37
C ARG A 13 -11.20 1.64 12.21
N VAL A 14 -9.95 1.54 12.68
CA VAL A 14 -8.92 2.59 12.49
C VAL A 14 -8.62 2.81 11.01
N TYR A 15 -8.40 1.73 10.25
CA TYR A 15 -8.15 1.82 8.82
C TYR A 15 -9.34 2.45 8.08
N LEU A 16 -10.57 2.01 8.36
CA LEU A 16 -11.78 2.55 7.74
C LEU A 16 -11.99 4.03 8.04
N LEU A 17 -11.67 4.48 9.26
CA LEU A 17 -11.70 5.89 9.61
C LEU A 17 -10.76 6.71 8.72
N LEU A 18 -9.51 6.27 8.57
CA LEU A 18 -8.52 6.96 7.74
C LEU A 18 -8.90 6.96 6.25
N VAL A 19 -9.51 5.87 5.77
CA VAL A 19 -10.01 5.78 4.38
C VAL A 19 -11.20 6.71 4.16
N ARG A 20 -12.12 6.82 5.13
CA ARG A 20 -13.28 7.71 5.08
C ARG A 20 -12.88 9.18 5.08
N GLU A 21 -11.93 9.55 5.92
CA GLU A 21 -11.44 10.93 6.03
C GLU A 21 -10.54 11.33 4.85
N GLY A 22 -9.80 10.39 4.26
CA GLY A 22 -8.97 10.65 3.08
C GLY A 22 -7.79 11.61 3.30
N ARG A 23 -7.58 12.08 4.54
CA ARG A 23 -6.49 12.98 4.96
C ARG A 23 -5.57 12.29 5.96
N ALA A 24 -4.39 12.87 6.17
CA ALA A 24 -3.54 12.48 7.28
C ALA A 24 -4.23 12.84 8.61
N MET A 25 -4.22 11.92 9.56
CA MET A 25 -4.73 12.12 10.91
C MET A 25 -3.66 11.83 11.94
N SER A 26 -3.51 12.72 12.91
CA SER A 26 -2.64 12.52 14.06
C SER A 26 -3.17 11.41 14.98
N ILE A 27 -2.28 10.87 15.83
CA ILE A 27 -2.63 9.86 16.84
C ILE A 27 -3.78 10.36 17.75
N ARG A 28 -3.77 11.65 18.10
CA ARG A 28 -4.80 12.27 18.96
C ARG A 28 -6.15 12.36 18.27
N GLU A 29 -6.18 12.68 16.98
CA GLU A 29 -7.43 12.71 16.20
C GLU A 29 -8.02 11.30 16.06
N VAL A 30 -7.19 10.30 15.77
CA VAL A 30 -7.62 8.89 15.71
C VAL A 30 -8.12 8.41 17.08
N GLN A 31 -7.43 8.79 18.16
CA GLN A 31 -7.85 8.51 19.53
C GLN A 31 -9.24 9.10 19.84
N LYS A 32 -9.44 10.38 19.52
CA LYS A 32 -10.70 11.09 19.78
C LYS A 32 -11.85 10.53 18.93
N ALA A 33 -11.58 10.20 17.68
CA ALA A 33 -12.59 9.69 16.76
C ALA A 33 -13.08 8.28 17.13
N LEU A 34 -12.22 7.43 17.70
CA LEU A 34 -12.55 6.04 18.07
C LEU A 34 -12.73 5.82 19.57
N GLY A 35 -12.57 6.87 20.40
CA GLY A 35 -12.75 6.79 21.84
C GLY A 35 -11.74 5.87 22.54
N PHE A 36 -10.51 5.78 22.03
CA PHE A 36 -9.49 4.92 22.64
C PHE A 36 -9.14 5.37 24.06
N SER A 37 -9.07 4.42 24.99
CA SER A 37 -8.77 4.68 26.41
C SER A 37 -7.40 5.30 26.63
N SER A 38 -6.45 5.11 25.70
CA SER A 38 -5.11 5.69 25.75
C SER A 38 -4.59 6.00 24.35
N PRO A 39 -3.82 7.09 24.17
CA PRO A 39 -3.14 7.40 22.91
C PRO A 39 -2.21 6.26 22.44
N GLY A 40 -1.68 5.47 23.38
CA GLY A 40 -0.79 4.35 23.07
C GLY A 40 -1.48 3.19 22.34
N GLN A 41 -2.77 2.96 22.61
CA GLN A 41 -3.54 1.93 21.89
C GLN A 41 -3.76 2.33 20.43
N ALA A 42 -4.11 3.59 20.19
CA ALA A 42 -4.24 4.14 18.83
C ALA A 42 -2.92 4.00 18.06
N TYR A 43 -1.80 4.36 18.70
CA TYR A 43 -0.46 4.19 18.13
C TYR A 43 -0.15 2.73 17.78
N HIS A 44 -0.43 1.78 18.67
CA HIS A 44 -0.18 0.36 18.41
C HIS A 44 -0.95 -0.16 17.18
N HIS A 45 -2.22 0.23 17.03
CA HIS A 45 -3.01 -0.15 15.87
C HIS A 45 -2.54 0.53 14.57
N LEU A 46 -2.20 1.82 14.63
CA LEU A 46 -1.65 2.55 13.48
C LEU A 46 -0.31 1.97 13.04
N GLU A 47 0.54 1.59 13.99
CA GLU A 47 1.84 1.00 13.72
C GLU A 47 1.72 -0.41 13.13
N ARG A 48 0.77 -1.22 13.63
CA ARG A 48 0.44 -2.51 13.00
C ARG A 48 -0.06 -2.33 11.56
N LEU A 49 -0.93 -1.34 11.32
CA LEU A 49 -1.38 -1.03 9.97
C LEU A 49 -0.23 -0.55 9.06
N ARG A 50 0.76 0.18 9.63
CA ARG A 50 1.95 0.65 8.91
C ARG A 50 2.85 -0.52 8.51
N LEU A 51 3.07 -1.47 9.42
CA LEU A 51 3.80 -2.71 9.14
C LEU A 51 3.13 -3.55 8.05
N LEU A 52 1.80 -3.53 7.98
CA LEU A 52 1.02 -4.18 6.92
C LEU A 52 0.98 -3.39 5.60
N GLY A 53 1.57 -2.19 5.54
CA GLY A 53 1.55 -1.33 4.36
C GLY A 53 0.18 -0.72 4.03
N LEU A 54 -0.76 -0.72 4.99
CA LEU A 54 -2.12 -0.19 4.82
C LEU A 54 -2.22 1.31 5.13
N VAL A 55 -1.27 1.84 5.90
CA VAL A 55 -1.16 3.27 6.22
C VAL A 55 0.29 3.73 6.07
N ILE A 56 0.48 4.99 5.70
CA ILE A 56 1.79 5.66 5.64
C ILE A 56 1.82 6.75 6.70
N ARG A 57 2.99 6.94 7.31
CA ARG A 57 3.25 8.08 8.19
C ARG A 57 3.73 9.25 7.36
N ASP A 58 2.93 10.30 7.34
CA ASP A 58 3.17 11.60 6.72
C ASP A 58 3.71 12.59 7.79
N SER A 59 4.15 13.79 7.39
CA SER A 59 4.57 14.83 8.33
C SER A 59 3.44 15.25 9.28
N ASP A 60 2.20 15.21 8.80
CA ASP A 60 1.00 15.66 9.52
C ASP A 60 0.29 14.53 10.29
N GLY A 61 0.72 13.27 10.14
CA GLY A 61 0.10 12.14 10.84
C GLY A 61 0.14 10.83 10.07
N TYR A 62 -0.90 10.01 10.22
CA TYR A 62 -1.06 8.75 9.50
C TYR A 62 -2.12 8.91 8.42
N ARG A 63 -1.83 8.46 7.21
CA ARG A 63 -2.74 8.48 6.07
C ARG A 63 -3.00 7.06 5.59
N ALA A 64 -4.25 6.75 5.23
CA ALA A 64 -4.56 5.47 4.57
C ALA A 64 -3.87 5.39 3.20
N VAL A 65 -3.25 4.25 2.91
CA VAL A 65 -2.78 3.95 1.56
C VAL A 65 -4.00 3.62 0.72
N LYS A 66 -4.60 4.65 0.11
CA LYS A 66 -5.47 4.43 -1.03
C LYS A 66 -4.59 3.79 -2.11
N LYS A 67 -4.91 2.57 -2.50
CA LYS A 67 -4.35 1.89 -3.67
C LYS A 67 -4.79 2.57 -4.98
N ASP A 68 -4.78 3.89 -5.02
CA ASP A 68 -4.91 4.67 -6.24
C ASP A 68 -3.50 4.76 -6.85
N GLY A 69 -3.05 3.62 -7.39
CA GLY A 69 -2.25 3.55 -8.62
C GLY A 69 -0.84 4.12 -8.70
N VAL A 70 -0.22 4.66 -7.65
CA VAL A 70 1.08 5.36 -7.83
C VAL A 70 2.10 4.99 -6.76
N LEU A 71 2.69 3.79 -6.89
CA LEU A 71 4.10 3.61 -6.57
C LEU A 71 4.83 3.69 -7.91
N GLU A 72 5.58 4.77 -8.06
CA GLU A 72 6.47 5.06 -9.18
C GLU A 72 7.29 3.81 -9.54
N GLY A 73 6.89 3.12 -10.61
CA GLY A 73 7.59 1.94 -11.15
C GLY A 73 7.02 0.55 -10.82
N VAL A 74 5.96 0.43 -10.01
CA VAL A 74 5.35 -0.88 -9.71
C VAL A 74 3.84 -0.83 -9.88
N LEU A 75 3.36 -1.24 -11.06
CA LEU A 75 1.95 -1.46 -11.35
C LEU A 75 1.50 -2.77 -10.69
N ILE A 76 0.84 -2.67 -9.55
CA ILE A 76 0.21 -3.83 -8.89
C ILE A 76 -1.19 -4.01 -9.47
N VAL A 77 -1.32 -4.82 -10.51
CA VAL A 77 -2.61 -5.32 -11.00
C VAL A 77 -2.83 -6.72 -10.44
N ARG A 78 -3.71 -6.78 -9.42
CA ARG A 78 -4.42 -7.88 -8.72
C ARG A 78 -4.02 -9.38 -8.82
N THR A 79 -3.22 -9.84 -9.78
CA THR A 79 -2.69 -11.22 -9.84
C THR A 79 -1.25 -11.31 -10.39
N ALA A 80 -0.64 -10.21 -10.82
CA ALA A 80 0.74 -10.22 -11.30
C ALA A 80 1.48 -8.97 -10.84
N ILE A 81 2.58 -9.19 -10.12
CA ILE A 81 3.60 -8.16 -9.88
C ILE A 81 4.33 -8.02 -11.20
N LEU A 82 3.94 -7.07 -12.04
CA LEU A 82 4.66 -6.76 -13.28
C LEU A 82 5.64 -5.63 -13.00
N PRO A 83 6.91 -5.94 -12.66
CA PRO A 83 7.94 -4.91 -12.59
C PRO A 83 8.09 -4.31 -13.98
N ARG A 84 8.30 -2.98 -14.06
CA ARG A 84 8.59 -2.24 -15.30
C ARG A 84 9.56 -2.97 -16.25
N ALA A 85 10.50 -3.73 -15.68
CA ALA A 85 11.46 -4.57 -16.38
C ALA A 85 10.84 -5.60 -17.35
N ALA A 86 9.68 -6.20 -17.03
CA ALA A 86 9.05 -7.22 -17.88
C ALA A 86 8.59 -6.64 -19.24
N PHE A 87 8.15 -5.38 -19.25
CA PHE A 87 7.82 -4.67 -20.49
C PHE A 87 9.07 -4.43 -21.36
N TYR A 88 10.18 -4.00 -20.74
CA TYR A 88 11.45 -3.80 -21.44
C TYR A 88 12.05 -5.11 -21.98
N LEU A 89 11.91 -6.22 -21.26
CA LEU A 89 12.41 -7.53 -21.71
C LEU A 89 11.66 -8.03 -22.96
N GLY A 90 10.35 -7.83 -23.05
CA GLY A 90 9.57 -8.22 -24.24
C GLY A 90 9.92 -7.41 -25.48
N PHE A 91 10.09 -6.10 -25.32
CA PHE A 91 10.53 -5.24 -26.43
C PHE A 91 11.98 -5.55 -26.85
N SER A 92 12.88 -5.72 -25.88
CA SER A 92 14.29 -6.04 -26.12
C SER A 92 14.48 -7.40 -26.80
N SER A 93 13.71 -8.43 -26.41
CA SER A 93 13.79 -9.75 -27.03
C SER A 93 13.31 -9.73 -28.48
N THR A 94 12.26 -8.96 -28.78
CA THR A 94 11.74 -8.79 -30.15
C THR A 94 12.78 -8.13 -31.05
N LEU A 95 13.43 -7.06 -30.57
CA LEU A 95 14.51 -6.38 -31.31
C LEU A 95 15.72 -7.30 -31.53
N THR A 96 16.11 -8.07 -30.51
CA THR A 96 17.25 -8.99 -30.60
C THR A 96 17.00 -10.09 -31.64
N VAL A 97 15.80 -10.69 -31.65
CA VAL A 97 15.41 -11.71 -32.64
C VAL A 97 15.37 -11.12 -34.05
N ALA A 98 14.81 -9.92 -34.21
CA ALA A 98 14.77 -9.23 -35.50
C ALA A 98 16.19 -8.91 -36.03
N TYR A 99 17.09 -8.45 -35.15
CA TYR A 99 18.47 -8.14 -35.51
C TYR A 99 19.23 -9.40 -35.95
N VAL A 100 19.14 -10.49 -35.20
CA VAL A 100 19.79 -11.76 -35.55
C VAL A 100 19.25 -12.32 -36.87
N LYS A 101 17.95 -12.19 -37.14
CA LYS A 101 17.38 -12.61 -38.43
C LYS A 101 17.73 -11.72 -39.61
N CYS A 102 18.04 -10.44 -39.39
CA CYS A 102 18.46 -9.52 -40.44
C CYS A 102 19.97 -9.59 -40.71
N ALA A 103 20.76 -10.05 -39.73
CA ALA A 103 22.21 -10.17 -39.81
C ALA A 103 22.71 -11.58 -40.22
N ALA A 104 21.78 -12.52 -40.47
CA ALA A 104 22.04 -13.87 -40.98
C ALA A 104 21.51 -13.99 -42.41
#